data_AF-A0A918ZEV4-F1
#
_entry.id   AF-A0A918ZEV4-F1
#
_cell.length_a   1.000
_cell.length_b   1.000
_cell.length_c   1.000
_cell.angle_alpha   90.00
_cell.angle_beta   90.00
_cell.angle_gamma   90.00
#
_symmetry.space_group_name_H-M   'P 1'
#
loop_
_entity.id
_entity.type
_entity.pdbx_description
1 polymer ?
#
loop_
_entity_poly.entity_id
_entity_poly.type
_entity_poly.pdbx_seq_one_letter_code
_entity_poly.pdbx_strand_id
1 'polypeptide(L)'
;MTNARQLDELLAAAGEAGRTLPPPAETAEVHRRLVAQIRLRLPGAERAAAAAEVRSRDWYRHLQVVDDARAALEAKGEEPDLRVGPLAAALRVGELARHLRKLAAYPADGEVRP
;
A
#
# COMPACT_ATOMS: atom_id res chain seq x y z
N MET A 1 -8.94 14.18 13.00
CA MET A 1 -9.38 13.70 11.66
C MET A 1 -8.92 12.27 11.52
N THR A 2 -9.85 11.35 11.28
CA THR A 2 -9.67 9.90 11.46
C THR A 2 -8.72 9.32 10.41
N ASN A 3 -7.84 8.39 10.82
CA ASN A 3 -6.82 7.72 9.99
C ASN A 3 -7.39 7.18 8.65
N ALA A 4 -8.65 6.74 8.65
CA ALA A 4 -9.39 6.33 7.45
C ALA A 4 -9.49 7.43 6.37
N ARG A 5 -9.80 8.67 6.74
CA ARG A 5 -9.94 9.77 5.79
C ARG A 5 -8.61 10.10 5.11
N GLN A 6 -7.52 10.06 5.87
CA GLN A 6 -6.17 10.30 5.35
C GLN A 6 -5.73 9.19 4.39
N LEU A 7 -6.14 7.95 4.65
CA LEU A 7 -5.90 6.81 3.77
C LEU A 7 -6.69 6.97 2.45
N ASP A 8 -7.96 7.35 2.53
CA ASP A 8 -8.81 7.56 1.34
C ASP A 8 -8.27 8.68 0.45
N GLU A 9 -7.86 9.80 1.05
CA GLU A 9 -7.22 10.93 0.35
C GLU A 9 -5.94 10.49 -0.37
N LEU A 10 -5.09 9.69 0.28
CA LEU A 10 -3.86 9.16 -0.30
C LEU A 10 -4.15 8.21 -1.48
N LEU A 11 -5.14 7.32 -1.33
CA LEU A 11 -5.55 6.39 -2.37
C LEU A 11 -6.20 7.10 -3.57
N ALA A 12 -6.91 8.20 -3.34
CA ALA A 12 -7.45 9.04 -4.39
C ALA A 12 -6.31 9.74 -5.15
N ALA A 13 -5.38 10.39 -4.45
CA ALA A 13 -4.22 11.06 -5.08
C ALA A 13 -3.40 10.10 -5.95
N ALA A 14 -3.15 8.88 -5.46
CA ALA A 14 -2.43 7.85 -6.21
C ALA A 14 -3.22 7.31 -7.41
N GLY A 15 -4.55 7.23 -7.31
CA GLY A 15 -5.42 6.84 -8.42
C GLY A 15 -5.48 7.88 -9.54
N GLU A 16 -5.39 9.16 -9.19
CA GLU A 16 -5.41 10.27 -10.13
C GLU A 16 -4.07 10.55 -10.82
N ALA A 17 -2.96 10.11 -10.22
CA ALA A 17 -1.62 10.43 -10.71
C ALA A 17 -1.39 10.06 -12.19
N GLY A 18 -2.00 8.97 -12.67
CA GLY A 18 -1.90 8.56 -14.08
C GLY A 18 -2.61 9.50 -15.06
N ARG A 19 -3.61 10.27 -14.59
CA ARG A 19 -4.34 11.26 -15.38
C ARG A 19 -3.71 12.65 -15.28
N THR A 20 -3.28 13.04 -14.09
CA THR A 20 -2.77 14.40 -13.83
C THR A 20 -1.28 14.54 -14.04
N LEU A 21 -0.53 13.42 -14.04
CA LEU A 21 0.93 13.38 -14.18
C LEU A 21 1.62 14.44 -13.30
N PRO A 22 1.43 14.36 -11.97
CA PRO A 22 1.85 15.42 -11.07
C PRO A 22 3.38 15.58 -11.10
N PRO A 23 3.89 16.76 -10.67
CA PRO A 23 5.32 17.02 -10.59
C PRO A 23 6.06 15.90 -9.85
N PRO A 24 7.35 15.65 -10.18
CA PRO A 24 8.08 14.54 -9.59
C PRO A 24 8.16 14.58 -8.06
N ALA A 25 8.27 15.78 -7.47
CA ALA A 25 8.27 15.96 -6.02
C ALA A 25 6.96 15.50 -5.35
N GLU A 26 5.81 15.79 -5.98
CA GLU A 26 4.51 15.36 -5.48
C GLU A 26 4.33 13.84 -5.63
N THR A 27 4.77 13.28 -6.76
CA THR A 27 4.73 11.83 -6.98
C THR A 27 5.60 11.08 -5.97
N ALA A 28 6.80 11.60 -5.68
CA ALA A 28 7.70 11.06 -4.68
C ALA A 28 7.09 11.10 -3.27
N GLU A 29 6.39 12.19 -2.92
CA GLU A 29 5.69 12.27 -1.64
C GLU A 29 4.55 11.26 -1.52
N VAL A 30 3.72 11.14 -2.56
CA VAL A 30 2.67 10.11 -2.61
C VAL A 30 3.28 8.71 -2.50
N HIS A 31 4.38 8.44 -3.21
CA HIS A 31 5.12 7.18 -3.12
C HIS A 31 5.56 6.87 -1.70
N ARG A 32 6.29 7.78 -1.04
CA ARG A 32 6.78 7.58 0.34
C ARG A 32 5.64 7.30 1.30
N ARG A 33 4.54 8.06 1.19
CA ARG A 33 3.35 7.88 2.04
C ARG A 33 2.68 6.52 1.82
N LEU A 34 2.57 6.06 0.57
CA LEU A 34 2.04 4.73 0.25
C LEU A 34 2.92 3.62 0.84
N VAL A 35 4.24 3.70 0.63
CA VAL A 35 5.20 2.71 1.17
C VAL A 35 5.14 2.66 2.69
N ALA A 36 5.10 3.83 3.36
CA ALA A 36 4.96 3.90 4.81
C ALA A 36 3.66 3.24 5.30
N GLN A 37 2.53 3.49 4.64
CA GLN A 37 1.25 2.88 5.00
C GLN A 37 1.22 1.37 4.76
N ILE A 38 1.83 0.88 3.67
CA ILE A 38 1.96 -0.57 3.42
C ILE A 38 2.78 -1.22 4.54
N ARG A 39 3.94 -0.65 4.87
CA ARG A 39 4.81 -1.16 5.97
C ARG A 39 4.09 -1.15 7.31
N LEU A 40 3.29 -0.12 7.58
CA LEU A 40 2.55 0.01 8.84
C LEU A 40 1.46 -1.05 8.99
N ARG A 41 0.83 -1.51 7.89
CA ARG A 41 -0.32 -2.44 7.93
C ARG A 41 0.04 -3.89 7.67
N LEU A 42 1.19 -4.14 7.03
CA LEU A 42 1.67 -5.49 6.73
C LEU A 42 1.72 -6.40 7.98
N PRO A 43 2.22 -5.96 9.15
CA PRO A 43 2.22 -6.79 10.35
C PRO A 43 0.81 -7.20 10.81
N GLY A 44 -0.20 -6.34 10.59
CA GLY A 44 -1.60 -6.68 10.87
C GLY A 44 -2.11 -7.82 10.00
N ALA A 45 -1.72 -7.86 8.73
CA ALA A 45 -2.04 -8.96 7.82
C ALA A 45 -1.29 -10.26 8.17
N GLU A 46 -0.03 -10.16 8.58
CA GLU A 46 0.77 -11.30 9.06
C GLU A 46 0.16 -11.93 10.32
N ARG A 47 -0.29 -11.11 11.28
CA ARG A 47 -1.02 -11.60 12.46
C ARG A 47 -2.33 -12.27 12.11
N ALA A 48 -3.09 -11.70 11.16
CA ALA A 48 -4.35 -12.31 10.71
C ALA A 48 -4.11 -13.66 10.00
N ALA A 49 -3.05 -13.77 9.19
CA ALA A 49 -2.64 -15.05 8.61
C ALA A 49 -2.24 -16.06 9.70
N ALA A 50 -1.47 -15.64 10.70
CA ALA A 50 -1.02 -16.52 11.79
C ALA A 50 -2.18 -16.99 12.70
N ALA A 51 -3.23 -16.18 12.86
CA ALA A 51 -4.40 -16.51 13.68
C ALA A 51 -5.46 -17.36 12.94
N ALA A 52 -5.44 -17.38 11.61
CA ALA A 52 -6.38 -18.15 10.82
C ALA A 52 -6.07 -19.65 10.87
N GLU A 53 -7.10 -20.50 10.76
CA GLU A 53 -6.93 -21.94 10.65
C GLU A 53 -6.10 -22.29 9.40
N VAL A 54 -5.01 -23.03 9.58
CA VAL A 54 -4.10 -23.41 8.51
C VAL A 54 -4.83 -24.17 7.41
N ARG A 55 -4.57 -23.82 6.15
CA ARG A 55 -5.24 -24.34 4.94
C ARG A 55 -6.73 -24.00 4.81
N SER A 56 -7.26 -23.09 5.65
CA SER A 56 -8.57 -22.51 5.41
C SER A 56 -8.54 -21.47 4.28
N ARG A 57 -9.73 -21.13 3.77
CA ARG A 57 -9.89 -20.05 2.79
C ARG A 57 -9.37 -18.72 3.31
N ASP A 58 -9.62 -18.40 4.58
CA ASP A 58 -9.17 -17.15 5.18
C ASP A 58 -7.66 -17.10 5.33
N TRP A 59 -7.02 -18.23 5.69
CA TRP A 59 -5.57 -18.34 5.74
C TRP A 59 -4.92 -18.04 4.39
N TYR A 60 -5.39 -18.65 3.29
CA TYR A 60 -4.89 -18.37 1.95
C TYR A 60 -5.14 -16.92 1.52
N ARG A 61 -6.30 -16.35 1.86
CA ARG A 61 -6.61 -14.94 1.57
C ARG A 61 -5.61 -14.01 2.25
N HIS A 62 -5.31 -14.23 3.54
CA HIS A 62 -4.38 -13.40 4.29
C HIS A 62 -2.94 -13.56 3.78
N LEU A 63 -2.51 -14.80 3.50
CA LEU A 63 -1.20 -15.07 2.90
C LEU A 63 -1.03 -14.36 1.56
N GLN A 64 -2.02 -14.44 0.66
CA GLN A 64 -1.93 -13.75 -0.63
C GLN A 64 -1.75 -12.24 -0.47
N VAL A 65 -2.41 -11.62 0.51
CA VAL A 65 -2.25 -10.19 0.77
C VAL A 65 -0.84 -9.88 1.29
N VAL A 66 -0.30 -10.70 2.17
CA VAL A 66 1.08 -10.55 2.70
C VAL A 66 2.09 -10.69 1.56
N ASP A 67 1.97 -11.72 0.74
CA ASP A 67 2.89 -12.00 -0.36
C ASP A 67 2.84 -10.90 -1.42
N ASP A 68 1.63 -10.48 -1.83
CA ASP A 68 1.44 -9.35 -2.75
C ASP A 68 2.08 -8.06 -2.23
N ALA A 69 1.92 -7.79 -0.92
CA ALA A 69 2.46 -6.58 -0.30
C ALA A 69 3.99 -6.60 -0.22
N ARG A 70 4.59 -7.75 0.14
CA ARG A 70 6.05 -7.93 0.17
C ARG A 70 6.64 -7.80 -1.22
N ALA A 71 6.05 -8.47 -2.22
CA ALA A 71 6.48 -8.36 -3.62
C ALA A 71 6.37 -6.91 -4.14
N ALA A 72 5.32 -6.17 -3.75
CA ALA A 72 5.19 -4.77 -4.10
C ALA A 72 6.26 -3.89 -3.44
N LEU A 73 6.59 -4.12 -2.16
CA LEU A 73 7.65 -3.39 -1.48
C LEU A 73 9.03 -3.70 -2.07
N GLU A 74 9.29 -4.94 -2.45
CA GLU A 74 10.55 -5.33 -3.08
C GLU A 74 10.70 -4.70 -4.47
N ALA A 75 9.68 -4.83 -5.32
CA ALA A 75 9.76 -4.30 -6.69
C ALA A 75 9.62 -2.77 -6.78
N LYS A 76 8.87 -2.16 -5.85
CA LYS A 76 8.39 -0.77 -5.98
C LYS A 76 8.59 0.10 -4.75
N GLY A 77 9.11 -0.45 -3.65
CA GLY A 77 9.25 0.26 -2.37
C GLY A 77 10.37 1.29 -2.33
N GLU A 78 11.34 1.20 -3.24
CA GLU A 78 12.31 2.28 -3.47
C GLU A 78 11.68 3.43 -4.26
N GLU A 79 12.06 4.66 -3.92
CA GLU A 79 11.57 5.87 -4.61
C GLU A 79 11.95 5.82 -6.09
N PRO A 80 11.01 6.10 -7.01
CA PRO A 80 11.31 6.05 -8.44
C PRO A 80 12.37 7.07 -8.82
N ASP A 81 13.33 6.64 -9.65
CA ASP A 81 14.31 7.53 -10.28
C ASP A 81 13.58 8.60 -11.13
N LEU A 82 13.96 9.86 -10.97
CA LEU A 82 13.37 10.96 -11.75
C LEU A 82 13.54 10.78 -13.27
N ARG A 83 14.48 9.93 -13.70
CA ARG A 83 14.76 9.60 -15.10
C ARG A 83 13.76 8.63 -15.76
N VAL A 84 12.95 7.88 -15.00
CA VAL A 84 11.94 6.96 -15.61
C VAL A 84 10.73 7.68 -16.19
N GLY A 85 10.63 9.00 -16.01
CA GLY A 85 9.57 9.83 -16.56
C GLY A 85 8.27 9.80 -15.74
N PRO A 86 7.40 10.81 -15.92
CA PRO A 86 6.25 11.04 -15.04
C PRO A 86 5.20 9.93 -15.12
N LEU A 87 4.98 9.34 -16.30
CA LEU A 87 4.01 8.26 -16.47
C LEU A 87 4.42 6.99 -15.71
N ALA A 88 5.70 6.61 -15.76
CA ALA A 88 6.18 5.43 -15.05
C ALA A 88 6.08 5.60 -13.53
N ALA A 89 6.40 6.80 -13.03
CA ALA A 89 6.25 7.14 -11.62
C ALA A 89 4.77 7.12 -11.19
N ALA A 90 3.86 7.65 -12.01
CA ALA A 90 2.42 7.62 -11.79
C ALA A 90 1.85 6.19 -11.76
N LEU A 91 2.26 5.33 -12.70
CA LEU A 91 1.87 3.92 -12.71
C LEU A 91 2.32 3.23 -11.42
N ARG A 92 3.57 3.44 -11.00
CA ARG A 92 4.15 2.85 -9.78
C ARG A 92 3.32 3.19 -8.54
N VAL A 93 2.97 4.47 -8.33
CA VAL A 93 2.11 4.86 -7.19
C VAL A 93 0.70 4.27 -7.28
N GLY A 94 0.15 4.16 -8.50
CA GLY A 94 -1.13 3.49 -8.72
C GLY A 94 -1.11 1.98 -8.39
N GLU A 95 0.02 1.31 -8.63
CA GLU A 95 0.19 -0.09 -8.24
C GLU A 95 0.30 -0.24 -6.72
N LEU A 96 1.14 0.59 -6.07
CA LEU A 96 1.27 0.63 -4.62
C LEU A 96 -0.08 0.89 -3.95
N ALA A 97 -0.89 1.80 -4.48
CA ALA A 97 -2.24 2.08 -3.98
C ALA A 97 -3.19 0.88 -4.09
N ARG A 98 -3.10 0.06 -5.16
CA ARG A 98 -3.87 -1.19 -5.27
C ARG A 98 -3.52 -2.18 -4.16
N HIS A 99 -2.24 -2.33 -3.85
CA HIS A 99 -1.81 -3.19 -2.74
C HIS A 99 -2.24 -2.63 -1.39
N LEU A 100 -2.13 -1.31 -1.18
CA LEU A 100 -2.59 -0.66 0.05
C LEU A 100 -4.11 -0.80 0.26
N ARG A 101 -4.93 -0.77 -0.80
CA ARG A 101 -6.39 -1.04 -0.70
C ARG A 101 -6.67 -2.43 -0.14
N LYS A 102 -5.90 -3.45 -0.53
CA LYS A 102 -6.03 -4.80 0.04
C LYS A 102 -5.66 -4.83 1.52
N LEU A 103 -4.66 -4.02 1.91
CA LEU A 103 -4.18 -3.89 3.29
C LEU A 103 -5.07 -3.00 4.18
N ALA A 104 -5.98 -2.21 3.61
CA ALA A 104 -6.83 -1.29 4.37
C ALA A 104 -7.77 -2.00 5.37
N ALA A 105 -8.05 -3.29 5.16
CA ALA A 105 -8.84 -4.12 6.07
C ALA A 105 -8.08 -4.52 7.36
N TYR A 106 -6.78 -4.27 7.43
CA TYR A 106 -5.92 -4.69 8.53
C TYR A 106 -5.52 -3.49 9.40
N PRO A 107 -5.44 -3.68 10.73
CA PRO A 107 -5.00 -2.62 11.63
C PRO A 107 -3.57 -2.19 11.30
N ALA A 108 -3.30 -0.90 11.44
CA ALA A 108 -1.93 -0.40 11.47
C ALA A 108 -1.24 -0.93 12.74
N ASP A 109 0.07 -1.12 12.70
CA ASP A 109 0.83 -1.38 13.91
C ASP A 109 0.63 -0.24 14.93
N GLY A 110 0.28 -0.62 16.15
CA GLY A 110 -0.13 0.30 17.21
C GLY A 110 -1.65 0.54 17.32
N GLU A 111 -2.45 0.18 16.30
CA GLU A 111 -3.91 0.16 16.40
C GLU A 111 -4.37 -1.21 16.94
N VAL A 112 -4.52 -1.33 18.26
CA VAL A 112 -5.20 -2.49 18.86
C VAL A 112 -6.69 -2.32 18.56
N ARG A 113 -7.28 -3.27 17.82
CA ARG A 113 -8.74 -3.34 17.70
C ARG A 113 -9.27 -3.92 19.03
N PRO A 114 -10.14 -3.20 19.76
CA PRO A 114 -10.75 -3.72 20.99
C PRO A 114 -11.61 -4.94 20.74
#